data_AF-A0A2E6L610-F1
#
_entry.id   AF-A0A2E6L610-F1
#
_cell.length_a   1.000
_cell.length_b   1.000
_cell.length_c   1.000
_cell.angle_alpha   90.00
_cell.angle_beta   90.00
_cell.angle_gamma   90.00
#
_symmetry.space_group_name_H-M   'P 1'
#
loop_
_entity.id
_entity.type
_entity.pdbx_description
1 polymer ?
#
loop_
_entity_poly.entity_id
_entity_poly.type
_entity_poly.pdbx_seq_one_letter_code
_entity_poly.pdbx_strand_id
1 'polypeptide(L)'
;MTHRFSFANALFHFARASGPGGFIWKYALTYLAGVTLMAGLAYFLFQPLIKVAFDTALRAAQGLIAGEEVEIILTREVTGMVGRIAFSWILLIILGVLFWVVFEAAIHRRYVREEGFRLSLGGDELRLLLVGLLWFVFFIISYLLSLILAGILIAIFVTIGDGETFFLGLGFPAVFLVTGLAWAYVAVRLSPASALTVRDRRVHFFHAWGASRGRVLPLFFAYAILAVAFWFIFTIAYSAGAAALVATLMSNFNDIDQMEANPAEVLMFFLKAEFLAPAIGTYVVLLMLQGLFFYVWAGPAGLAAKTDPRGGGTAQAPDVFA
;
A
#
# COMPACT_ATOMS: atom_id res chain seq x y z
N MET A 1 -15.73 13.56 -25.22
CA MET A 1 -16.85 13.53 -24.25
C MET A 1 -16.43 14.38 -23.06
N THR A 2 -17.17 15.43 -22.75
CA THR A 2 -16.89 16.35 -21.63
C THR A 2 -17.03 15.59 -20.30
N HIS A 3 -15.92 15.35 -19.61
CA HIS A 3 -15.92 14.66 -18.31
C HIS A 3 -16.57 15.55 -17.24
N ARG A 4 -17.90 15.43 -17.09
CA ARG A 4 -18.62 15.98 -15.93
C ARG A 4 -18.19 15.24 -14.68
N PHE A 5 -18.00 15.99 -13.59
CA PHE A 5 -17.76 15.38 -12.29
C PHE A 5 -19.07 14.76 -11.77
N SER A 6 -19.11 13.43 -11.70
CA SER A 6 -20.18 12.68 -11.04
C SER A 6 -19.57 11.51 -10.27
N PHE A 7 -20.31 10.97 -9.31
CA PHE A 7 -19.87 9.82 -8.51
C PHE A 7 -19.49 8.61 -9.40
N ALA A 8 -20.34 8.25 -10.35
CA ALA A 8 -20.07 7.14 -11.27
C ALA A 8 -18.84 7.41 -12.15
N ASN A 9 -18.64 8.65 -12.58
CA ASN A 9 -17.45 9.03 -13.34
C ASN A 9 -16.18 8.98 -12.49
N ALA A 10 -16.24 9.33 -11.20
CA ALA A 10 -15.11 9.24 -10.29
C ALA A 10 -14.74 7.78 -10.01
N LEU A 11 -15.75 6.93 -9.75
CA LEU A 11 -15.58 5.51 -9.50
C LEU A 11 -14.95 4.77 -10.70
N PHE A 12 -15.43 5.05 -11.91
CA PHE A 12 -14.97 4.39 -13.14
C PHE A 12 -13.96 5.22 -13.94
N HIS A 13 -13.32 6.23 -13.34
CA HIS A 13 -12.42 7.11 -14.07
C HIS A 13 -11.24 6.34 -14.69
N PHE A 14 -10.75 5.31 -13.97
CA PHE A 14 -9.68 4.44 -14.44
C PHE A 14 -10.01 3.74 -15.77
N ALA A 15 -11.26 3.33 -15.98
CA ALA A 15 -11.72 2.68 -17.20
C ALA A 15 -12.05 3.68 -18.32
N ARG A 16 -12.41 4.91 -17.95
CA ARG A 16 -12.84 5.99 -18.87
C ARG A 16 -11.72 6.98 -19.21
N ALA A 17 -10.51 6.76 -18.73
CA ALA A 17 -9.38 7.65 -18.97
C ALA A 17 -8.91 7.60 -20.44
N SER A 18 -9.06 8.73 -21.11
CA SER A 18 -8.57 8.98 -22.47
C SER A 18 -7.04 8.83 -22.58
N GLY A 19 -6.58 8.44 -23.77
CA GLY A 19 -5.16 8.30 -24.12
C GLY A 19 -4.85 6.97 -24.84
N PRO A 20 -3.58 6.75 -25.27
CA PRO A 20 -3.19 5.60 -26.10
C PRO A 20 -3.47 4.24 -25.43
N GLY A 21 -3.91 3.27 -26.23
CA GLY A 21 -4.22 1.90 -25.79
C GLY A 21 -3.02 1.15 -25.20
N GLY A 22 -3.30 0.13 -24.38
CA GLY A 22 -2.27 -0.74 -23.79
C GLY A 22 -1.51 -0.16 -22.61
N PHE A 23 -1.92 1.01 -22.08
CA PHE A 23 -1.29 1.61 -20.88
C PHE A 23 -1.32 0.66 -19.68
N ILE A 24 -2.47 0.05 -19.39
CA ILE A 24 -2.67 -0.80 -18.21
C ILE A 24 -1.73 -2.00 -18.21
N TRP A 25 -1.63 -2.72 -19.34
CA TRP A 25 -0.73 -3.87 -19.44
C TRP A 25 0.75 -3.47 -19.39
N LYS A 26 1.14 -2.38 -20.06
CA LYS A 26 2.52 -1.85 -19.97
C LYS A 26 2.87 -1.43 -18.55
N TYR A 27 1.95 -0.74 -17.88
CA TYR A 27 2.09 -0.34 -16.48
C TYR A 27 2.23 -1.57 -15.57
N ALA A 28 1.32 -2.53 -15.67
CA ALA A 28 1.33 -3.73 -14.83
C ALA A 28 2.59 -4.58 -15.02
N LEU A 29 3.03 -4.79 -16.27
CA LEU A 29 4.26 -5.53 -16.55
C LEU A 29 5.51 -4.79 -16.05
N THR A 30 5.57 -3.47 -16.25
CA THR A 30 6.72 -2.69 -15.79
C THR A 30 6.75 -2.56 -14.28
N TYR A 31 5.58 -2.46 -13.64
CA TYR A 31 5.42 -2.49 -12.19
C TYR A 31 5.89 -3.82 -11.63
N LEU A 32 5.43 -4.94 -12.20
CA LEU A 32 5.88 -6.28 -11.82
C LEU A 32 7.40 -6.40 -11.95
N ALA A 33 7.96 -6.06 -13.11
CA ALA A 33 9.40 -6.10 -13.33
C ALA A 33 10.17 -5.26 -12.31
N GLY A 34 9.71 -4.03 -12.04
CA GLY A 34 10.34 -3.13 -11.09
C GLY A 34 10.25 -3.62 -9.64
N VAL A 35 9.10 -4.15 -9.21
CA VAL A 35 8.98 -4.75 -7.87
C VAL A 35 9.81 -6.03 -7.75
N THR A 36 9.87 -6.87 -8.79
CA THR A 36 10.73 -8.06 -8.80
C THR A 36 12.20 -7.68 -8.69
N LEU A 37 12.65 -6.64 -9.41
CA LEU A 37 14.01 -6.11 -9.28
C LEU A 37 14.28 -5.58 -7.86
N MET A 38 13.33 -4.85 -7.28
CA MET A 38 13.43 -4.40 -5.90
C MET A 38 13.49 -5.55 -4.89
N ALA A 39 12.68 -6.59 -5.08
CA ALA A 39 12.68 -7.79 -4.24
C ALA A 39 14.01 -8.55 -4.36
N GLY A 40 14.54 -8.68 -5.58
CA GLY A 40 15.86 -9.29 -5.82
C GLY A 40 16.99 -8.49 -5.17
N LEU A 41 16.93 -7.16 -5.24
CA LEU A 41 17.89 -6.30 -4.54
C LEU A 41 17.74 -6.41 -3.03
N ALA A 42 16.51 -6.43 -2.50
CA ALA A 42 16.26 -6.62 -1.08
C ALA A 42 16.82 -7.97 -0.60
N TYR A 43 16.58 -9.04 -1.35
CA TYR A 43 17.17 -10.36 -1.09
C TYR A 43 18.71 -10.29 -1.07
N PHE A 44 19.33 -9.64 -2.06
CA PHE A 44 20.79 -9.48 -2.11
C PHE A 44 21.34 -8.71 -0.89
N LEU A 45 20.68 -7.62 -0.49
CA LEU A 45 21.09 -6.81 0.66
C LEU A 45 20.97 -7.58 1.97
N PHE A 46 19.85 -8.27 2.18
CA PHE A 46 19.53 -9.05 3.38
C PHE A 46 20.00 -10.51 3.34
N GLN A 47 20.69 -10.94 2.28
CA GLN A 47 21.14 -12.32 2.13
C GLN A 47 21.87 -12.88 3.37
N PRO A 48 22.81 -12.15 4.03
CA PRO A 48 23.49 -12.69 5.21
C PRO A 48 22.55 -12.89 6.39
N LEU A 49 21.59 -11.98 6.59
CA LEU A 49 20.58 -12.11 7.63
C LEU A 49 19.70 -13.33 7.39
N ILE A 50 19.25 -13.51 6.15
CA ILE A 50 18.47 -14.69 5.73
C ILE A 50 19.28 -15.97 5.95
N LYS A 51 20.57 -15.98 5.59
CA LYS A 51 21.46 -17.13 5.81
C LYS A 51 21.60 -17.48 7.28
N VAL A 52 21.85 -16.50 8.14
CA VAL A 52 22.00 -16.72 9.59
C VAL A 52 20.70 -17.24 10.20
N ALA A 53 19.55 -16.66 9.83
CA ALA A 53 18.26 -17.12 10.28
C ALA A 53 17.99 -18.58 9.84
N PHE A 54 18.26 -18.88 8.57
CA PHE A 54 17.99 -20.20 8.00
C PHE A 54 18.94 -21.28 8.53
N ASP A 55 20.24 -20.99 8.65
CA ASP A 55 21.23 -21.92 9.18
C ASP A 55 20.95 -22.23 10.67
N THR A 56 20.66 -21.20 11.47
CA THR A 56 20.29 -21.41 12.88
C THR A 56 19.01 -22.22 13.01
N ALA A 57 17.98 -21.92 12.20
CA ALA A 57 16.74 -22.68 12.19
C ALA A 57 16.95 -24.14 11.77
N LEU A 58 17.80 -24.40 10.77
CA LEU A 58 18.11 -25.75 10.32
C LEU A 58 18.86 -26.54 11.40
N ARG A 59 19.84 -25.93 12.07
CA ARG A 59 20.58 -26.57 13.17
C ARG A 59 19.68 -26.88 14.37
N ALA A 60 18.76 -25.98 14.70
CA ALA A 60 17.75 -26.21 15.73
C ALA A 60 16.80 -27.36 15.34
N ALA A 61 16.32 -27.38 14.10
CA ALA A 61 15.45 -28.44 13.59
C ALA A 61 16.13 -29.82 13.53
N GLN A 62 17.47 -29.85 13.42
CA GLN A 62 18.28 -31.07 13.48
C GLN A 62 18.64 -31.48 14.92
N GLY A 63 18.23 -30.72 15.93
CA GLY A 63 18.55 -30.98 17.34
C GLY A 63 20.02 -30.72 17.70
N LEU A 64 20.76 -29.98 16.86
CA LEU A 64 22.19 -29.66 17.09
C LEU A 64 22.39 -28.54 18.11
N ILE A 65 21.34 -27.76 18.38
CA ILE A 65 21.36 -26.55 19.21
C ILE A 65 20.07 -26.56 20.04
N ALA A 66 20.17 -26.24 21.33
CA ALA A 66 18.99 -26.11 22.19
C ALA A 66 18.19 -24.84 21.85
N GLY A 67 16.87 -24.84 22.10
CA GLY A 67 16.00 -23.70 21.76
C GLY A 67 16.46 -22.36 22.38
N GLU A 68 17.04 -22.40 23.58
CA GLU A 68 17.60 -21.22 24.26
C GLU A 68 18.88 -20.68 23.60
N GLU A 69 19.68 -21.55 22.99
CA GLU A 69 20.92 -21.17 22.30
C GLU A 69 20.64 -20.51 20.94
N VAL A 70 19.49 -20.81 20.31
CA VAL A 70 19.04 -20.17 19.06
C VAL A 70 18.94 -18.67 19.23
N GLU A 71 18.32 -18.21 20.32
CA GLU A 71 18.13 -16.77 20.57
C GLU A 71 19.48 -16.08 20.79
N ILE A 72 20.39 -16.71 21.51
CA ILE A 72 21.73 -16.17 21.78
C ILE A 72 22.53 -16.02 20.47
N ILE A 73 22.51 -17.04 19.61
CA ILE A 73 23.22 -17.04 18.33
C ILE A 73 22.64 -15.97 17.40
N LEU A 74 21.31 -15.94 17.24
CA LEU A 74 20.65 -14.95 16.40
C LEU A 74 20.94 -13.53 16.90
N THR A 75 20.80 -13.28 18.20
CA THR A 75 21.04 -11.95 18.77
C THR A 75 22.48 -11.51 18.50
N ARG A 76 23.47 -12.37 18.77
CA ARG A 76 24.88 -12.05 18.57
C ARG A 76 25.21 -11.72 17.10
N GLU A 77 24.77 -12.58 16.19
CA GLU A 77 25.06 -12.43 14.75
C GLU A 77 24.30 -11.24 14.14
N VAL A 78 23.02 -11.06 14.50
CA VAL A 78 22.21 -9.92 14.05
C VAL A 78 22.78 -8.61 14.58
N THR A 79 23.19 -8.54 15.85
CA THR A 79 23.84 -7.36 16.42
C THR A 79 25.13 -7.01 15.67
N GLY A 80 25.94 -8.02 15.32
CA GLY A 80 27.14 -7.84 14.49
C GLY A 80 26.85 -7.28 13.09
N MET A 81 25.64 -7.49 12.57
CA MET A 81 25.19 -7.04 11.25
C MET A 81 24.35 -5.75 11.27
N VAL A 82 24.10 -5.13 12.43
CA VAL A 82 23.21 -3.96 12.56
C VAL A 82 23.56 -2.85 11.59
N GLY A 83 24.84 -2.54 11.40
CA GLY A 83 25.28 -1.50 10.45
C GLY A 83 24.85 -1.80 9.01
N ARG A 84 25.00 -3.05 8.56
CA ARG A 84 24.58 -3.48 7.21
C ARG A 84 23.05 -3.51 7.10
N ILE A 85 22.36 -3.98 8.13
CA ILE A 85 20.89 -4.02 8.17
C ILE A 85 20.33 -2.60 8.05
N ALA A 86 20.85 -1.66 8.85
CA ALA A 86 20.47 -0.25 8.80
C ALA A 86 20.72 0.36 7.42
N PHE A 87 21.92 0.15 6.85
CA PHE A 87 22.25 0.62 5.50
C PHE A 87 21.30 0.04 4.44
N SER A 88 20.99 -1.27 4.53
CA SER A 88 20.10 -1.95 3.59
C SER A 88 18.69 -1.37 3.64
N TRP A 89 18.15 -1.12 4.83
CA TRP A 89 16.85 -0.46 5.01
C TRP A 89 16.85 0.96 4.45
N ILE A 90 17.85 1.77 4.75
CA ILE A 90 17.94 3.16 4.24
C ILE A 90 17.95 3.16 2.71
N LEU A 91 18.78 2.30 2.09
CA LEU A 91 18.85 2.17 0.65
C LEU A 91 17.52 1.75 0.03
N LEU A 92 16.84 0.76 0.62
CA LEU A 92 15.55 0.29 0.15
C LEU A 92 14.43 1.33 0.31
N ILE A 93 14.47 2.13 1.39
CA ILE A 93 13.52 3.24 1.57
C ILE A 93 13.71 4.27 0.46
N ILE A 94 14.95 4.71 0.19
CA ILE A 94 15.24 5.68 -0.86
C ILE A 94 14.76 5.15 -2.22
N LEU A 95 15.10 3.90 -2.55
CA LEU A 95 14.68 3.26 -3.80
C LEU A 95 13.16 3.08 -3.87
N GLY A 96 12.50 2.72 -2.76
CA GLY A 96 11.06 2.59 -2.68
C GLY A 96 10.33 3.91 -2.89
N VAL A 97 10.85 5.00 -2.34
CA VAL A 97 10.33 6.35 -2.59
C VAL A 97 10.50 6.73 -4.07
N LEU A 98 11.68 6.51 -4.65
CA LEU A 98 11.92 6.79 -6.06
C LEU A 98 11.00 5.95 -6.96
N PHE A 99 10.85 4.67 -6.65
CA PHE A 99 9.94 3.76 -7.33
C PHE A 99 8.51 4.31 -7.27
N TRP A 100 8.00 4.58 -6.08
CA TRP A 100 6.66 5.12 -5.89
C TRP A 100 6.44 6.42 -6.69
N VAL A 101 7.36 7.38 -6.61
CA VAL A 101 7.27 8.66 -7.31
C VAL A 101 7.17 8.48 -8.83
N VAL A 102 8.01 7.63 -9.43
CA VAL A 102 8.05 7.44 -10.88
C VAL A 102 6.75 6.79 -11.38
N PHE A 103 6.22 5.80 -10.65
CA PHE A 103 4.97 5.14 -11.00
C PHE A 103 3.75 6.05 -10.78
N GLU A 104 3.69 6.78 -9.67
CA GLU A 104 2.63 7.75 -9.38
C GLU A 104 2.60 8.88 -10.44
N ALA A 105 3.78 9.38 -10.83
CA ALA A 105 3.89 10.38 -11.90
C ALA A 105 3.35 9.87 -13.23
N ALA A 106 3.67 8.62 -13.60
CA ALA A 106 3.17 8.01 -14.82
C ALA A 106 1.64 7.88 -14.82
N ILE A 107 1.04 7.52 -13.67
CA ILE A 107 -0.41 7.43 -13.51
C ILE A 107 -1.07 8.81 -13.68
N HIS A 108 -0.56 9.84 -13.00
CA HIS A 108 -1.14 11.17 -13.08
C HIS A 108 -0.94 11.86 -14.44
N ARG A 109 0.19 11.63 -15.13
CA ARG A 109 0.37 12.07 -16.52
C ARG A 109 -0.70 11.48 -17.43
N ARG A 110 -1.06 10.22 -17.23
CA ARG A 110 -2.15 9.59 -17.97
C ARG A 110 -3.49 10.24 -17.65
N TYR A 111 -3.86 10.40 -16.38
CA TYR A 111 -5.19 10.91 -16.03
C TYR A 111 -5.40 12.38 -16.40
N VAL A 112 -4.36 13.19 -16.28
CA VAL A 112 -4.47 14.65 -16.41
C VAL A 112 -4.07 15.14 -17.78
N ARG A 113 -2.98 14.59 -18.35
CA ARG A 113 -2.42 15.05 -19.63
C ARG A 113 -2.67 14.05 -20.78
N GLU A 114 -3.30 12.91 -20.50
CA GLU A 114 -3.62 11.87 -21.49
C GLU A 114 -2.39 11.28 -22.21
N GLU A 115 -1.22 11.39 -21.57
CA GLU A 115 0.04 10.91 -22.13
C GLU A 115 0.14 9.37 -22.11
N GLY A 116 1.01 8.83 -22.97
CA GLY A 116 1.33 7.39 -22.99
C GLY A 116 2.22 6.96 -21.82
N PHE A 117 2.33 5.65 -21.62
CA PHE A 117 3.18 5.09 -20.56
C PHE A 117 4.65 5.41 -20.82
N ARG A 118 5.26 6.17 -19.90
CA ARG A 118 6.69 6.49 -19.87
C ARG A 118 7.13 6.62 -18.42
N LEU A 119 8.24 5.96 -18.09
CA LEU A 119 8.96 6.17 -16.84
C LEU A 119 10.09 7.16 -17.11
N SER A 120 10.17 8.20 -16.29
CA SER A 120 11.19 9.25 -16.39
C SER A 120 11.56 9.70 -14.98
N LEU A 121 12.77 10.20 -14.82
CA LEU A 121 13.15 11.00 -13.65
C LEU A 121 13.33 12.43 -14.16
N GLY A 122 12.38 13.30 -13.84
CA GLY A 122 12.35 14.68 -14.30
C GLY A 122 11.72 15.63 -13.29
N GLY A 123 11.32 16.80 -13.79
CA GLY A 123 10.78 17.86 -12.95
C GLY A 123 9.42 17.52 -12.33
N ASP A 124 8.62 16.66 -12.96
CA ASP A 124 7.32 16.26 -12.42
C ASP A 124 7.48 15.26 -11.26
N GLU A 125 8.44 14.34 -11.37
CA GLU A 125 8.81 13.39 -10.32
C GLU A 125 9.39 14.10 -9.08
N LEU A 126 10.31 15.05 -9.26
CA LEU A 126 10.86 15.82 -8.14
C LEU A 126 9.78 16.62 -7.39
N ARG A 127 8.81 17.19 -8.11
CA ARG A 127 7.68 17.88 -7.49
C ARG A 127 6.77 16.93 -6.74
N LEU A 128 6.54 15.73 -7.27
CA LEU A 128 5.78 14.69 -6.58
C LEU A 128 6.51 14.16 -5.35
N LEU A 129 7.84 14.08 -5.38
CA LEU A 129 8.65 13.74 -4.20
C LEU A 129 8.43 14.78 -3.09
N LEU A 130 8.41 16.08 -3.42
CA LEU A 130 8.09 17.13 -2.45
C LEU A 130 6.66 17.00 -1.90
N VAL A 131 5.68 16.67 -2.75
CA VAL A 131 4.30 16.38 -2.31
C VAL A 131 4.25 15.16 -1.39
N GLY A 132 5.00 14.10 -1.70
CA GLY A 132 5.13 12.92 -0.85
C GLY A 132 5.76 13.25 0.50
N LEU A 133 6.78 14.10 0.54
CA LEU A 133 7.38 14.58 1.78
C LEU A 133 6.39 15.41 2.62
N LEU A 134 5.58 16.25 1.98
CA LEU A 134 4.50 16.98 2.67
C LEU A 134 3.45 16.02 3.23
N TRP A 135 3.08 14.97 2.48
CA TRP A 135 2.22 13.89 2.98
C TRP A 135 2.86 13.15 4.15
N PHE A 136 4.17 12.92 4.14
CA PHE A 136 4.88 12.28 5.24
C PHE A 136 4.89 13.15 6.51
N VAL A 137 5.17 14.45 6.38
CA VAL A 137 5.07 15.40 7.50
C VAL A 137 3.63 15.47 8.02
N PHE A 138 2.66 15.52 7.11
CA PHE A 138 1.24 15.51 7.45
C PHE A 138 0.84 14.20 8.17
N PHE A 139 1.36 13.06 7.73
CA PHE A 139 1.16 11.76 8.39
C PHE A 139 1.68 11.80 9.83
N ILE A 140 2.90 12.28 10.07
CA ILE A 140 3.47 12.42 11.42
C ILE A 140 2.58 13.32 12.29
N ILE A 141 2.22 14.51 11.80
CA ILE A 141 1.35 15.45 12.53
C ILE A 141 0.01 14.80 12.84
N SER A 142 -0.60 14.12 11.85
CA SER A 142 -1.90 13.46 12.01
C SER A 142 -1.85 12.33 13.03
N TYR A 143 -0.75 11.57 13.04
CA TYR A 143 -0.52 10.49 13.98
C TYR A 143 -0.39 11.04 15.42
N LEU A 144 0.43 12.08 15.61
CA LEU A 144 0.58 12.73 16.92
C LEU A 144 -0.73 13.35 17.42
N LEU A 145 -1.47 14.04 16.55
CA LEU A 145 -2.78 14.60 16.89
C LEU A 145 -3.80 13.50 17.21
N SER A 146 -3.76 12.37 16.50
CA SER A 146 -4.62 11.22 16.81
C SER A 146 -4.29 10.61 18.15
N LEU A 147 -3.00 10.51 18.52
CA LEU A 147 -2.58 10.01 19.82
C LEU A 147 -3.09 10.91 20.95
N ILE A 148 -2.98 12.23 20.78
CA ILE A 148 -3.49 13.21 21.75
C ILE A 148 -5.02 13.12 21.85
N LEU A 149 -5.72 13.11 20.71
CA LEU A 149 -7.18 13.04 20.67
C LEU A 149 -7.70 11.72 21.26
N ALA A 150 -7.05 10.60 20.93
CA ALA A 150 -7.35 9.31 21.52
C ALA A 150 -7.14 9.34 23.04
N GLY A 151 -6.02 9.88 23.52
CA GLY A 151 -5.74 10.02 24.95
C GLY A 151 -6.81 10.85 25.69
N ILE A 152 -7.25 11.96 25.10
CA ILE A 152 -8.32 12.80 25.66
C ILE A 152 -9.64 12.02 25.71
N LEU A 153 -10.02 11.37 24.61
CA LEU A 153 -11.27 10.64 24.55
C LEU A 153 -11.27 9.43 25.50
N ILE A 154 -10.15 8.71 25.59
CA ILE A 154 -9.95 7.64 26.59
C ILE A 154 -10.19 8.18 28.00
N ALA A 155 -9.57 9.30 28.36
CA ALA A 155 -9.74 9.92 29.67
C ALA A 155 -11.21 10.28 29.95
N ILE A 156 -11.94 10.81 28.97
CA ILE A 156 -13.37 11.12 29.07
C ILE A 156 -14.21 9.85 29.22
N PHE A 157 -13.92 8.79 28.47
CA PHE A 157 -14.69 7.54 28.55
C PHE A 157 -14.46 6.79 29.86
N VAL A 158 -13.25 6.86 30.42
CA VAL A 158 -12.92 6.29 31.74
C VAL A 158 -13.62 7.05 32.87
N THR A 159 -13.85 8.36 32.74
CA THR A 159 -14.55 9.15 33.77
C THR A 159 -16.07 9.05 33.71
N ILE A 160 -16.65 8.76 32.53
CA ILE A 160 -18.11 8.68 32.33
C ILE A 160 -18.65 7.26 32.50
N GLY A 161 -17.87 6.23 32.15
CA GLY A 161 -18.32 4.83 32.17
C GLY A 161 -17.91 4.06 33.42
N ASP A 162 -18.67 3.01 33.73
CA ASP A 162 -18.35 2.00 34.75
C ASP A 162 -17.16 1.10 34.32
N GLY A 163 -15.97 1.70 34.18
CA GLY A 163 -14.70 0.99 34.00
C GLY A 163 -14.35 0.51 32.58
N GLU A 164 -13.41 -0.45 32.54
CA GLU A 164 -12.72 -0.95 31.33
C GLU A 164 -13.68 -1.54 30.29
N THR A 165 -14.76 -2.19 30.72
CA THR A 165 -15.76 -2.84 29.85
C THR A 165 -16.51 -1.83 28.98
N PHE A 166 -16.82 -0.64 29.52
CA PHE A 166 -17.48 0.41 28.76
C PHE A 166 -16.55 1.02 27.70
N PHE A 167 -15.28 1.19 28.08
CA PHE A 167 -14.26 1.68 27.15
C PHE A 167 -14.03 0.68 26.00
N LEU A 168 -13.86 -0.60 26.28
CA LEU A 168 -13.67 -1.62 25.24
C LEU A 168 -14.92 -1.82 24.36
N GLY A 169 -16.12 -1.73 24.94
CA GLY A 169 -17.37 -1.95 24.22
C GLY A 169 -17.80 -0.78 23.32
N LEU A 170 -17.68 0.46 23.79
CA LEU A 170 -18.25 1.63 23.11
C LEU A 170 -17.27 2.79 22.93
N GLY A 171 -16.39 3.01 23.92
CA GLY A 171 -15.37 4.07 23.87
C GLY A 171 -14.39 3.88 22.72
N PHE A 172 -13.73 2.73 22.64
CA PHE A 172 -12.69 2.43 21.65
C PHE A 172 -13.22 2.50 20.20
N PRO A 173 -14.34 1.86 19.83
CA PRO A 173 -14.92 2.03 18.49
C PRO A 173 -15.30 3.47 18.18
N ALA A 174 -15.86 4.21 19.15
CA ALA A 174 -16.24 5.61 18.95
C ALA A 174 -15.01 6.51 18.69
N VAL A 175 -13.94 6.35 19.47
CA VAL A 175 -12.67 7.06 19.26
C VAL A 175 -12.13 6.76 17.87
N PHE A 176 -12.08 5.49 17.50
CA PHE A 176 -11.56 5.06 16.19
C PHE A 176 -12.40 5.62 15.03
N LEU A 177 -13.73 5.60 15.16
CA LEU A 177 -14.63 6.15 14.14
C LEU A 177 -14.49 7.67 14.01
N VAL A 178 -14.45 8.41 15.12
CA VAL A 178 -14.33 9.88 15.10
C VAL A 178 -12.99 10.31 14.52
N THR A 179 -11.88 9.73 15.01
CA THR A 179 -10.54 10.02 14.49
C THR A 179 -10.41 9.57 13.03
N GLY A 180 -10.84 8.36 12.71
CA GLY A 180 -10.79 7.80 11.36
C GLY A 180 -11.59 8.62 10.35
N LEU A 181 -12.82 9.02 10.67
CA LEU A 181 -13.65 9.84 9.78
C LEU A 181 -13.10 11.27 9.64
N ALA A 182 -12.58 11.86 10.71
CA ALA A 182 -11.95 13.18 10.65
C ALA A 182 -10.75 13.17 9.69
N TRP A 183 -9.90 12.14 9.77
CA TRP A 183 -8.76 12.00 8.87
C TRP A 183 -9.16 11.61 7.45
N ALA A 184 -10.15 10.73 7.30
CA ALA A 184 -10.68 10.39 5.97
C ALA A 184 -11.22 11.63 5.26
N TYR A 185 -11.91 12.53 5.97
CA TYR A 185 -12.37 13.79 5.42
C TYR A 185 -11.23 14.67 4.91
N VAL A 186 -10.15 14.82 5.70
CA VAL A 186 -8.98 15.60 5.29
C VAL A 186 -8.23 14.93 4.12
N ALA A 187 -8.05 13.61 4.19
CA ALA A 187 -7.38 12.83 3.16
C ALA A 187 -8.11 12.93 1.81
N VAL A 188 -9.43 12.79 1.80
CA VAL A 188 -10.25 12.93 0.59
C VAL A 188 -10.13 14.35 0.02
N ARG A 189 -10.12 15.37 0.87
CA ARG A 189 -9.97 16.76 0.43
C ARG A 189 -8.62 17.07 -0.19
N LEU A 190 -7.56 16.46 0.32
CA LEU A 190 -6.19 16.65 -0.17
C LEU A 190 -5.79 15.62 -1.26
N SER A 191 -6.60 14.59 -1.50
CA SER A 191 -6.33 13.56 -2.51
C SER A 191 -5.99 14.12 -3.91
N PRO A 192 -6.57 15.25 -4.40
CA PRO A 192 -6.22 15.78 -5.71
C PRO A 192 -4.83 16.46 -5.78
N ALA A 193 -4.11 16.64 -4.66
CA ALA A 193 -2.86 17.40 -4.60
C ALA A 193 -1.78 16.88 -5.54
N SER A 194 -1.60 15.55 -5.59
CA SER A 194 -0.62 14.90 -6.47
C SER A 194 -0.98 15.10 -7.94
N ALA A 195 -2.26 14.92 -8.29
CA ALA A 195 -2.76 15.11 -9.64
C ALA A 195 -2.69 16.58 -10.11
N LEU A 196 -3.02 17.54 -9.25
CA LEU A 196 -2.90 18.98 -9.54
C LEU A 196 -1.43 19.40 -9.73
N THR A 197 -0.52 18.84 -8.94
CA THR A 197 0.91 19.14 -9.04
C THR A 197 1.47 18.70 -10.39
N VAL A 198 1.04 17.54 -10.89
CA VAL A 198 1.39 17.07 -12.24
C VAL A 198 0.68 17.88 -13.31
N ARG A 199 -0.59 18.29 -13.13
CA ARG A 199 -1.29 19.16 -14.08
C ARG A 199 -0.55 20.47 -14.31
N ASP A 200 -0.30 21.19 -13.22
CA ASP A 200 0.09 22.59 -13.24
C ASP A 200 1.61 22.78 -13.25
N ARG A 201 2.39 21.67 -13.19
CA ARG A 201 3.85 21.69 -13.16
C ARG A 201 4.39 22.56 -12.01
N ARG A 202 3.68 22.59 -10.89
CA ARG A 202 3.98 23.39 -9.69
C ARG A 202 3.47 22.66 -8.47
N VAL A 203 4.11 22.82 -7.32
CA VAL A 203 3.69 22.13 -6.08
C VAL A 203 2.41 22.78 -5.55
N HIS A 204 1.29 22.05 -5.59
CA HIS A 204 -0.02 22.51 -5.16
C HIS A 204 -0.61 21.60 -4.08
N PHE A 205 -0.02 21.60 -2.88
CA PHE A 205 -0.49 20.77 -1.76
C PHE A 205 -1.77 21.33 -1.12
N PHE A 206 -1.69 22.53 -0.52
CA PHE A 206 -2.84 23.15 0.15
C PHE A 206 -3.91 23.69 -0.81
N HIS A 207 -3.52 24.00 -2.05
CA HIS A 207 -4.47 24.44 -3.08
C HIS A 207 -5.47 23.35 -3.49
N ALA A 208 -5.15 22.07 -3.24
CA ALA A 208 -6.05 20.94 -3.48
C ALA A 208 -7.35 21.02 -2.66
N TRP A 209 -7.32 21.73 -1.52
CA TRP A 209 -8.50 21.95 -0.68
C TRP A 209 -9.63 22.71 -1.41
N GLY A 210 -9.26 23.57 -2.37
CA GLY A 210 -10.23 24.30 -3.19
C GLY A 210 -10.85 23.42 -4.28
N ALA A 211 -10.07 22.50 -4.86
CA ALA A 211 -10.49 21.62 -5.94
C ALA A 211 -11.52 20.56 -5.49
N SER A 212 -11.47 20.15 -4.23
CA SER A 212 -12.41 19.19 -3.62
C SER A 212 -13.69 19.83 -3.07
N ARG A 213 -13.80 21.17 -3.07
CA ARG A 213 -14.91 21.90 -2.42
C ARG A 213 -16.23 21.61 -3.13
N GLY A 214 -17.23 21.12 -2.38
CA GLY A 214 -18.55 20.75 -2.90
C GLY A 214 -18.63 19.34 -3.51
N ARG A 215 -17.52 18.59 -3.54
CA ARG A 215 -17.42 17.26 -4.14
C ARG A 215 -16.86 16.19 -3.19
N VAL A 216 -16.70 16.53 -1.92
CA VAL A 216 -16.08 15.67 -0.90
C VAL A 216 -16.85 14.38 -0.69
N LEU A 217 -18.18 14.44 -0.61
CA LEU A 217 -19.01 13.27 -0.34
C LEU A 217 -19.02 12.26 -1.50
N PRO A 218 -19.22 12.67 -2.78
CA PRO A 218 -19.00 11.77 -3.90
C PRO A 218 -17.59 11.19 -3.99
N LEU A 219 -16.54 11.97 -3.70
CA LEU A 219 -15.16 11.47 -3.67
C LEU A 219 -14.96 10.42 -2.57
N PHE A 220 -15.46 10.71 -1.35
CA PHE A 220 -15.37 9.80 -0.22
C PHE A 220 -16.03 8.46 -0.53
N PHE A 221 -17.26 8.46 -1.06
CA PHE A 221 -17.93 7.22 -1.43
C PHE A 221 -17.23 6.51 -2.59
N ALA A 222 -16.65 7.24 -3.55
CA ALA A 222 -15.90 6.60 -4.63
C ALA A 222 -14.68 5.84 -4.07
N TYR A 223 -13.92 6.45 -3.16
CA TYR A 223 -12.82 5.77 -2.47
C TYR A 223 -13.31 4.62 -1.58
N ALA A 224 -14.43 4.80 -0.86
CA ALA A 224 -14.96 3.76 0.01
C ALA A 224 -15.39 2.51 -0.78
N ILE A 225 -16.10 2.68 -1.90
CA ILE A 225 -16.49 1.55 -2.75
C ILE A 225 -15.26 0.91 -3.39
N LEU A 226 -14.29 1.69 -3.88
CA LEU A 226 -13.04 1.13 -4.40
C LEU A 226 -12.30 0.34 -3.31
N ALA A 227 -12.20 0.87 -2.10
CA ALA A 227 -11.54 0.20 -0.98
C ALA A 227 -12.21 -1.14 -0.67
N VAL A 228 -13.54 -1.17 -0.57
CA VAL A 228 -14.30 -2.41 -0.31
C VAL A 228 -14.14 -3.39 -1.47
N ALA A 229 -14.28 -2.94 -2.72
CA ALA A 229 -14.14 -3.80 -3.89
C ALA A 229 -12.74 -4.44 -3.98
N PHE A 230 -11.69 -3.63 -3.79
CA PHE A 230 -10.33 -4.16 -3.77
C PHE A 230 -10.06 -5.04 -2.56
N TRP A 231 -10.59 -4.71 -1.39
CA TRP A 231 -10.47 -5.57 -0.22
C TRP A 231 -11.03 -6.97 -0.51
N PHE A 232 -12.22 -7.08 -1.10
CA PHE A 232 -12.76 -8.37 -1.55
C PHE A 232 -11.87 -9.07 -2.58
N ILE A 233 -11.38 -8.36 -3.59
CA ILE A 233 -10.50 -8.93 -4.63
C ILE A 233 -9.20 -9.48 -4.00
N PHE A 234 -8.57 -8.71 -3.11
CA PHE A 234 -7.36 -9.12 -2.42
C PHE A 234 -7.62 -10.30 -1.48
N THR A 235 -8.73 -10.30 -0.73
CA THR A 235 -9.09 -11.41 0.14
C THR A 235 -9.30 -12.68 -0.66
N ILE A 236 -10.00 -12.63 -1.81
CA ILE A 236 -10.21 -13.79 -2.67
C ILE A 236 -8.88 -14.28 -3.24
N ALA A 237 -8.05 -13.38 -3.81
CA ALA A 237 -6.76 -13.75 -4.38
C ALA A 237 -5.81 -14.34 -3.33
N TYR A 238 -5.75 -13.74 -2.15
CA TYR A 238 -4.95 -14.23 -1.02
C TYR A 238 -5.45 -15.59 -0.53
N SER A 239 -6.77 -15.75 -0.35
CA SER A 239 -7.37 -17.02 0.09
C SER A 239 -7.15 -18.13 -0.92
N ALA A 240 -7.27 -17.85 -2.22
CA ALA A 240 -6.98 -18.80 -3.28
C ALA A 240 -5.51 -19.23 -3.29
N GLY A 241 -4.60 -18.26 -3.13
CA GLY A 241 -3.17 -18.54 -3.00
C GLY A 241 -2.80 -19.35 -1.77
N ALA A 242 -3.38 -18.99 -0.61
CA ALA A 242 -3.20 -19.73 0.64
C ALA A 242 -3.75 -21.16 0.52
N ALA A 243 -4.94 -21.34 -0.07
CA ALA A 243 -5.51 -22.66 -0.32
C ALA A 243 -4.61 -23.51 -1.24
N ALA A 244 -4.01 -22.93 -2.28
CA ALA A 244 -3.07 -23.63 -3.15
C ALA A 244 -1.81 -24.08 -2.41
N LEU A 245 -1.26 -23.23 -1.53
CA LEU A 245 -0.10 -23.56 -0.70
C LEU A 245 -0.41 -24.66 0.32
N VAL A 246 -1.56 -24.56 1.01
CA VAL A 246 -2.01 -25.57 1.96
C VAL A 246 -2.27 -26.90 1.26
N ALA A 247 -2.92 -26.89 0.09
CA ALA A 247 -3.13 -28.10 -0.70
C ALA A 247 -1.80 -28.76 -1.12
N THR A 248 -0.80 -27.95 -1.48
CA THR A 248 0.55 -28.43 -1.81
C THR A 248 1.22 -29.08 -0.60
N LEU A 249 1.11 -28.47 0.58
CA LEU A 249 1.62 -29.04 1.83
C LEU A 249 0.92 -30.36 2.19
N MET A 250 -0.42 -30.39 2.18
CA MET A 250 -1.21 -31.57 2.54
C MET A 250 -1.05 -32.72 1.55
N SER A 251 -0.70 -32.43 0.29
CA SER A 251 -0.38 -33.47 -0.70
C SER A 251 0.97 -34.15 -0.46
N ASN A 252 1.88 -33.49 0.27
CA ASN A 252 3.23 -33.97 0.54
C ASN A 252 3.39 -34.54 1.96
N PHE A 253 2.61 -34.03 2.91
CA PHE A 253 2.55 -34.49 4.28
C PHE A 253 1.11 -34.90 4.57
N ASN A 254 0.90 -36.20 4.79
CA ASN A 254 -0.45 -36.76 4.95
C ASN A 254 -1.11 -36.37 6.29
N ASP A 255 -0.32 -35.90 7.26
CA ASP A 255 -0.80 -35.50 8.58
C ASP A 255 0.05 -34.37 9.20
N ILE A 256 -0.55 -33.58 10.08
CA ILE A 256 0.13 -32.50 10.84
C ILE A 256 1.14 -33.12 11.82
N ASP A 257 0.81 -34.28 12.38
CA ASP A 257 1.70 -35.00 13.31
C ASP A 257 3.05 -35.36 12.66
N GLN A 258 3.06 -35.61 11.35
CA GLN A 258 4.30 -35.88 10.60
C GLN A 258 5.14 -34.62 10.41
N MET A 259 4.50 -33.46 10.26
CA MET A 259 5.18 -32.17 10.16
C MET A 259 5.83 -31.78 11.50
N GLU A 260 5.15 -32.06 12.62
CA GLU A 260 5.67 -31.81 13.96
C GLU A 260 6.80 -32.76 14.33
N ALA A 261 6.71 -34.03 13.92
CA ALA A 261 7.74 -35.02 14.19
C ALA A 261 9.05 -34.76 13.41
N ASN A 262 8.98 -34.18 12.20
CA ASN A 262 10.14 -33.97 11.32
C ASN A 262 10.23 -32.51 10.82
N PRO A 263 10.52 -31.53 11.70
CA PRO A 263 10.54 -30.11 11.33
C PRO A 263 11.60 -29.78 10.27
N ALA A 264 12.70 -30.54 10.23
CA ALA A 264 13.76 -30.36 9.22
C ALA A 264 13.28 -30.72 7.80
N GLU A 265 12.43 -31.73 7.65
CA GLU A 265 11.90 -32.14 6.36
C GLU A 265 10.94 -31.09 5.80
N VAL A 266 10.09 -30.52 6.66
CA VAL A 266 9.19 -29.41 6.32
C VAL A 266 9.97 -28.17 5.88
N LEU A 267 11.03 -27.82 6.61
CA LEU A 267 11.87 -26.67 6.27
C LEU A 267 12.58 -26.84 4.92
N MET A 268 13.05 -28.05 4.61
CA MET A 268 13.62 -28.38 3.31
C MET A 268 12.57 -28.43 2.19
N PHE A 269 11.33 -28.83 2.50
CA PHE A 269 10.23 -28.83 1.55
C PHE A 269 9.90 -27.42 1.04
N PHE A 270 9.98 -26.39 1.90
CA PHE A 270 9.78 -25.00 1.47
C PHE A 270 10.77 -24.51 0.42
N LEU A 271 11.93 -25.17 0.26
CA LEU A 271 12.91 -24.87 -0.77
C LEU A 271 12.70 -25.68 -2.06
N LYS A 272 11.80 -26.67 -2.06
CA LYS A 272 11.52 -27.48 -3.26
C LYS A 272 10.70 -26.65 -4.25
N ALA A 273 10.94 -26.94 -5.54
CA ALA A 273 10.23 -26.30 -6.64
C ALA A 273 8.70 -26.48 -6.55
N GLU A 274 8.26 -27.61 -6.00
CA GLU A 274 6.84 -27.93 -5.80
C GLU A 274 6.12 -26.94 -4.89
N PHE A 275 6.79 -26.48 -3.82
CA PHE A 275 6.24 -25.44 -2.93
C PHE A 275 6.50 -24.03 -3.47
N LEU A 276 7.70 -23.80 -4.01
CA LEU A 276 8.11 -22.47 -4.50
C LEU A 276 7.30 -22.02 -5.71
N ALA A 277 6.95 -22.91 -6.64
CA ALA A 277 6.18 -22.56 -7.84
C ALA A 277 4.81 -21.92 -7.52
N PRO A 278 3.91 -22.54 -6.72
CA PRO A 278 2.65 -21.92 -6.34
C PRO A 278 2.85 -20.70 -5.43
N ALA A 279 3.89 -20.66 -4.59
CA ALA A 279 4.20 -19.50 -3.75
C ALA A 279 4.58 -18.28 -4.59
N ILE A 280 5.51 -18.44 -5.54
CA ILE A 280 5.95 -17.40 -6.46
C ILE A 280 4.78 -16.99 -7.36
N GLY A 281 4.03 -17.95 -7.89
CA GLY A 281 2.86 -17.67 -8.73
C GLY A 281 1.82 -16.81 -8.01
N THR A 282 1.46 -17.19 -6.78
CA THR A 282 0.56 -16.41 -5.91
C THR A 282 1.13 -15.01 -5.66
N TYR A 283 2.40 -14.93 -5.30
CA TYR A 283 3.06 -13.66 -5.01
C TYR A 283 3.05 -12.71 -6.21
N VAL A 284 3.36 -13.22 -7.41
CA VAL A 284 3.31 -12.45 -8.66
C VAL A 284 1.90 -11.91 -8.94
N VAL A 285 0.87 -12.74 -8.75
CA VAL A 285 -0.53 -12.30 -8.92
C VAL A 285 -0.87 -11.17 -7.94
N LEU A 286 -0.49 -11.31 -6.67
CA LEU A 286 -0.73 -10.27 -5.65
C LEU A 286 0.01 -8.97 -5.97
N LEU A 287 1.25 -9.04 -6.47
CA LEU A 287 2.01 -7.86 -6.90
C LEU A 287 1.37 -7.15 -8.10
N MET A 288 0.88 -7.91 -9.08
CA MET A 288 0.15 -7.33 -10.21
C MET A 288 -1.14 -6.65 -9.76
N LEU A 289 -1.89 -7.28 -8.86
CA LEU A 289 -3.09 -6.69 -8.25
C LEU A 289 -2.76 -5.40 -7.48
N GLN A 290 -1.63 -5.36 -6.77
CA GLN A 290 -1.16 -4.16 -6.08
C GLN A 290 -0.86 -3.00 -7.04
N GLY A 291 -0.17 -3.27 -8.15
CA GLY A 291 0.06 -2.25 -9.18
C GLY A 291 -1.26 -1.72 -9.77
N LEU A 292 -2.20 -2.62 -10.09
CA LEU A 292 -3.52 -2.24 -10.59
C LEU A 292 -4.31 -1.43 -9.56
N PHE A 293 -4.20 -1.79 -8.28
CA PHE A 293 -4.79 -1.03 -7.19
C PHE A 293 -4.29 0.41 -7.19
N PHE A 294 -2.98 0.65 -7.24
CA PHE A 294 -2.43 2.01 -7.29
C PHE A 294 -2.95 2.80 -8.50
N TYR A 295 -3.01 2.17 -9.67
CA TYR A 295 -3.56 2.81 -10.87
C TYR A 295 -5.02 3.22 -10.70
N VAL A 296 -5.88 2.31 -10.20
CA VAL A 296 -7.30 2.58 -10.03
C VAL A 296 -7.56 3.57 -8.89
N TRP A 297 -6.80 3.45 -7.80
CA TRP A 297 -6.91 4.30 -6.61
C TRP A 297 -6.61 5.77 -6.92
N ALA A 298 -5.68 6.06 -7.83
CA ALA A 298 -5.39 7.42 -8.26
C ALA A 298 -6.48 8.05 -9.16
N GLY A 299 -7.47 7.25 -9.62
CA GLY A 299 -8.52 7.66 -10.54
C GLY A 299 -9.42 8.81 -10.03
N PRO A 300 -10.06 8.69 -8.86
CA PRO A 300 -10.91 9.76 -8.31
C PRO A 300 -10.17 11.08 -8.13
N ALA A 301 -8.92 11.04 -7.65
CA ALA A 301 -8.06 12.23 -7.54
C ALA A 301 -7.75 12.85 -8.91
N GLY A 302 -7.46 12.03 -9.92
CA GLY A 302 -7.22 12.47 -11.29
C GLY A 302 -8.41 13.21 -11.89
N LEU A 303 -9.63 12.68 -11.71
CA LEU A 303 -10.85 13.33 -12.18
C LEU A 303 -11.10 14.67 -11.47
N ALA A 304 -10.91 14.71 -10.15
CA ALA A 304 -11.07 15.94 -9.37
C ALA A 304 -10.10 17.04 -9.86
N ALA A 305 -8.86 16.68 -10.17
CA ALA A 305 -7.88 17.61 -10.76
C ALA A 305 -8.25 18.05 -12.18
N LYS A 306 -8.78 17.15 -13.03
CA LYS A 306 -9.18 17.50 -14.41
C LYS A 306 -10.40 18.44 -14.46
N THR A 307 -11.28 18.34 -13.46
CA THR A 307 -12.55 19.08 -13.39
C THR A 307 -12.52 20.27 -12.44
N ASP A 308 -11.32 20.70 -12.01
CA ASP A 308 -11.15 21.85 -11.13
C ASP A 308 -11.37 23.18 -11.88
N PRO A 309 -12.32 24.03 -11.43
CA PRO A 309 -12.67 25.30 -12.07
C PRO A 309 -11.52 26.31 -12.19
N ARG A 310 -10.52 26.23 -11.30
CA ARG A 310 -9.47 27.26 -11.17
C ARG A 310 -8.34 27.11 -12.18
N GLY A 311 -8.16 25.91 -12.75
CA GLY A 311 -7.10 25.59 -13.71
C GLY A 311 -7.54 25.59 -15.17
N GLY A 312 -8.70 26.18 -15.50
CA GLY A 312 -9.27 26.12 -16.86
C GLY A 312 -9.99 24.81 -17.19
N GLY A 313 -10.17 23.91 -16.22
CA GLY A 313 -11.11 22.79 -16.35
C GLY A 313 -12.54 23.33 -16.46
N THR A 314 -13.40 22.65 -17.23
CA THR A 314 -14.80 23.07 -17.39
C THR A 314 -15.46 23.16 -16.02
N ALA A 315 -15.67 24.40 -15.54
CA ALA A 315 -16.39 24.67 -14.32
C ALA A 315 -17.84 24.20 -14.51
N GLN A 316 -18.14 22.99 -14.06
CA GLN A 316 -19.50 22.47 -14.09
C GLN A 316 -19.93 22.16 -12.66
N ALA A 317 -21.03 22.79 -12.27
CA ALA A 317 -21.71 22.55 -11.01
C ALA A 317 -22.04 21.05 -10.90
N PRO A 318 -21.87 20.44 -9.71
CA PRO A 318 -22.12 19.02 -9.54
C PRO A 318 -23.62 18.74 -9.50
N ASP A 319 -24.13 17.97 -10.46
CA ASP A 319 -25.30 17.13 -10.22
C ASP A 319 -24.83 15.94 -9.38
N VAL A 320 -25.17 15.96 -8.10
CA VAL A 320 -24.60 15.07 -7.09
C VAL A 320 -25.05 13.60 -7.29
N PHE A 321 -26.07 13.35 -8.12
CA PHE A 321 -26.71 12.03 -8.31
C PHE A 321 -27.20 11.71 -9.73
N ALA A 322 -26.65 12.33 -10.79
CA ALA A 322 -27.01 12.04 -12.18
C ALA A 322 -25.97 11.15 -12.90
#